data_AF-A0A024G424-F1
#
_entry.id   AF-A0A024G424-F1
#
_cell.length_a   1.000
_cell.length_b   1.000
_cell.length_c   1.000
_cell.angle_alpha   90.00
_cell.angle_beta   90.00
_cell.angle_gamma   90.00
#
_symmetry.space_group_name_H-M   'P 1'
#
loop_
_entity.id
_entity.type
_entity.pdbx_description
1 polymer ?
#
loop_
_entity_poly.entity_id
_entity_poly.type
_entity_poly.pdbx_seq_one_letter_code
_entity_poly.pdbx_strand_id
1 'polypeptide(L)'
;MLLLVCMYSSLRNPLADILCVGDDSYILADFENARRDGDRMPDDLLNSRVLDPLKSSDYGHVYRSCHDMYQFGQLIAYPSDLLLQQLQMRMHSDNVKRRHTAVGALCFLSNLQKRVRDDRLNAMEQ
;
A
#
# COMPACT_ATOMS: atom_id res chain seq x y z
N MET A 1 16.32 1.64 6.66
CA MET A 1 15.91 0.39 7.34
C MET A 1 14.42 0.49 7.60
N LEU A 2 13.57 0.02 6.69
CA LEU A 2 12.11 0.02 6.89
C LEU A 2 11.69 -1.40 7.27
N LEU A 3 11.14 -1.55 8.48
CA LEU A 3 10.60 -2.79 9.00
C LEU A 3 9.49 -3.30 8.06
N LEU A 4 9.74 -4.43 7.39
CA LEU A 4 8.82 -5.09 6.47
C LEU A 4 8.18 -6.35 7.08
N VAL A 5 7.84 -6.32 8.38
CA VAL A 5 7.36 -7.52 9.10
C VAL A 5 6.02 -7.30 9.83
N CYS A 6 5.44 -6.10 9.79
CA CYS A 6 4.15 -5.83 10.42
C CYS A 6 3.05 -5.72 9.35
N MET A 7 2.01 -6.55 9.45
CA MET A 7 0.84 -6.46 8.58
C MET A 7 -0.16 -5.46 9.15
N TYR A 8 -0.54 -4.44 8.39
CA TYR A 8 -1.31 -3.29 8.84
C TYR A 8 -2.78 -3.37 8.45
N SER A 9 -3.67 -3.30 9.44
CA SER A 9 -5.11 -3.44 9.22
C SER A 9 -5.90 -2.46 10.08
N SER A 10 -5.96 -1.22 9.62
CA SER A 10 -6.75 -0.18 10.29
C SER A 10 -8.20 -0.21 9.80
N LEU A 11 -9.14 -0.04 10.73
CA LEU A 11 -10.57 0.19 10.43
C LEU A 11 -10.86 1.63 9.98
N ARG A 12 -9.86 2.53 10.02
CA ARG A 12 -9.99 3.95 9.73
C ARG A 12 -9.43 4.25 8.34
N ASN A 13 -9.67 5.48 7.86
CA ASN A 13 -9.09 5.98 6.62
C ASN A 13 -7.56 5.80 6.69
N PRO A 14 -6.91 5.10 5.74
CA PRO A 14 -5.48 4.75 5.82
C PRO A 14 -4.55 5.99 5.85
N LEU A 15 -5.07 7.18 5.51
CA LEU A 15 -4.36 8.45 5.69
C LEU A 15 -4.25 8.91 7.15
N ALA A 16 -5.15 8.47 8.04
CA ALA A 16 -5.11 8.82 9.46
C ALA A 16 -3.88 8.25 10.19
N ASP A 17 -3.31 7.19 9.61
CA ASP A 17 -2.23 6.42 10.21
C ASP A 17 -0.85 6.77 9.62
N ILE A 18 -0.80 7.78 8.73
CA ILE A 18 0.45 8.30 8.16
C ILE A 18 0.70 9.70 8.74
N LEU A 19 1.74 9.81 9.56
CA LEU A 19 2.17 11.07 10.15
C LEU A 19 3.20 11.76 9.27
N CYS A 20 2.93 13.02 8.91
CA CYS A 20 3.90 13.90 8.27
C CYS A 20 4.78 14.55 9.34
N VAL A 21 6.09 14.27 9.33
CA VAL A 21 7.05 14.75 10.34
C VAL A 21 8.00 15.84 9.81
N GLY A 22 7.78 16.29 8.57
CA GLY A 22 8.54 17.33 7.90
C GLY A 22 8.17 17.40 6.41
N ASP A 23 8.86 18.24 5.64
CA ASP A 23 8.46 18.57 4.27
C ASP A 23 8.36 17.35 3.33
N ASP A 24 9.20 16.32 3.54
CA ASP A 24 9.26 15.13 2.69
C ASP A 24 9.37 13.82 3.49
N SER A 25 8.91 13.81 4.74
CA SER A 25 9.08 12.66 5.64
C SER A 25 7.77 12.18 6.23
N TYR A 26 7.47 10.90 6.00
CA TYR A 26 6.24 10.24 6.40
C TYR A 26 6.56 9.01 7.25
N ILE A 27 5.82 8.84 8.34
CA ILE A 27 5.95 7.70 9.25
C ILE A 27 4.60 6.99 9.35
N LEU A 28 4.60 5.66 9.20
CA LEU A 28 3.45 4.84 9.53
C LEU A 28 3.32 4.75 11.06
N ALA A 29 2.14 5.06 11.57
CA ALA A 29 1.80 5.07 12.99
C ALA A 29 0.64 4.08 13.28
N ASP A 30 0.22 4.03 14.54
CA ASP A 30 -0.90 3.20 15.02
C ASP A 30 -0.77 1.69 14.71
N PHE A 31 0.25 1.06 15.28
CA PHE A 31 0.50 -0.38 15.13
C PHE A 31 -0.37 -1.28 16.05
N GLU A 32 -1.43 -0.76 16.67
CA GLU A 32 -2.28 -1.55 17.59
C GLU A 32 -2.88 -2.79 16.92
N ASN A 33 -3.20 -2.66 15.63
CA ASN A 33 -3.74 -3.73 14.78
C ASN A 33 -2.67 -4.41 13.92
N ALA A 34 -1.38 -4.17 14.18
CA ALA A 34 -0.31 -4.86 13.48
C ALA A 34 -0.28 -6.35 13.86
N ARG A 35 -0.24 -7.23 12.87
CA ARG A 35 -0.23 -8.69 13.08
C ARG A 35 0.79 -9.37 12.17
N ARG A 36 1.08 -10.65 12.43
CA ARG A 36 1.97 -11.46 11.59
C ARG A 36 1.19 -12.06 10.43
N ASP A 37 1.89 -12.36 9.33
CA ASP A 37 1.29 -13.09 8.21
C ASP A 37 0.79 -14.46 8.69
N GLY A 38 -0.47 -14.77 8.39
CA GLY A 38 -1.14 -15.98 8.84
C GLY A 38 -1.83 -15.88 10.21
N ASP A 39 -1.68 -14.78 10.95
CA ASP A 39 -2.47 -14.57 12.17
C ASP A 39 -3.96 -14.46 11.83
N ARG A 40 -4.82 -15.01 12.69
CA ARG A 40 -6.27 -14.93 12.48
C ARG A 40 -6.77 -13.48 12.62
N MET A 41 -7.59 -13.08 11.66
CA MET A 41 -8.26 -11.79 11.66
C MET A 41 -9.50 -11.85 12.59
N PRO A 42 -9.72 -10.85 13.45
CA PRO A 42 -10.93 -10.75 14.27
C PRO A 42 -12.20 -10.70 13.41
N ASP A 43 -13.26 -11.36 13.87
CA ASP A 43 -14.51 -11.48 13.12
C ASP A 43 -15.14 -10.11 12.80
N ASP A 44 -14.98 -9.12 13.69
CA ASP A 44 -15.44 -7.73 13.48
C ASP A 44 -14.78 -7.07 12.27
N LEU A 45 -13.51 -7.41 11.98
CA LEU A 45 -12.79 -6.87 10.83
C LEU A 45 -13.22 -7.54 9.53
N LEU A 46 -13.69 -8.78 9.55
CA LEU A 46 -14.10 -9.51 8.35
C LEU A 46 -15.24 -8.80 7.61
N ASN A 47 -16.16 -8.21 8.37
CA ASN A 47 -17.33 -7.53 7.82
C ASN A 47 -17.07 -6.07 7.39
N SER A 48 -15.87 -5.52 7.64
CA SER A 48 -15.56 -4.14 7.28
C SER A 48 -15.53 -3.92 5.76
N ARG A 49 -16.19 -2.88 5.25
CA ARG A 49 -16.15 -2.54 3.82
C ARG A 49 -14.88 -1.77 3.40
N VAL A 50 -14.05 -1.39 4.38
CA VAL A 50 -12.86 -0.55 4.16
C VAL A 50 -11.65 -1.39 3.76
N LEU A 51 -11.57 -2.63 4.25
CA LEU A 51 -10.44 -3.52 3.98
C LEU A 51 -10.62 -4.27 2.66
N ASP A 52 -9.54 -4.90 2.19
CA ASP A 52 -9.52 -5.73 0.98
C ASP A 52 -10.70 -6.73 0.92
N PRO A 53 -11.51 -6.70 -0.16
CA PRO A 53 -12.63 -7.62 -0.35
C PRO A 53 -12.23 -9.10 -0.30
N LEU A 54 -10.98 -9.44 -0.64
CA LEU A 54 -10.52 -10.83 -0.64
C LEU A 54 -10.32 -11.42 0.76
N LYS A 55 -10.35 -10.62 1.83
CA LYS A 55 -10.25 -11.13 3.21
C LYS A 55 -11.43 -12.03 3.62
N SER A 56 -12.58 -11.86 2.97
CA SER A 56 -13.81 -12.61 3.25
C SER A 56 -13.98 -13.85 2.38
N SER A 57 -13.14 -14.05 1.36
CA SER A 57 -13.17 -15.22 0.47
C SER A 57 -12.00 -16.16 0.78
N ASP A 58 -12.25 -17.47 0.96
CA ASP A 58 -11.38 -18.67 0.92
C ASP A 58 -9.93 -18.66 1.48
N TYR A 59 -9.36 -17.52 1.86
CA TYR A 59 -7.98 -17.35 2.34
C TYR A 59 -7.87 -17.49 3.86
N GLY A 60 -8.91 -18.04 4.52
CA GLY A 60 -8.84 -18.51 5.90
C GLY A 60 -9.01 -17.44 6.98
N HIS A 61 -9.55 -16.26 6.65
CA HIS A 61 -9.75 -15.17 7.61
C HIS A 61 -8.47 -14.84 8.38
N VAL A 62 -7.34 -14.74 7.67
CA VAL A 62 -6.03 -14.41 8.25
C VAL A 62 -5.46 -13.13 7.64
N TYR A 63 -4.53 -12.51 8.36
CA TYR A 63 -3.73 -11.42 7.85
C TYR A 63 -2.76 -11.89 6.78
N ARG A 64 -2.69 -11.14 5.69
CA ARG A 64 -1.75 -11.36 4.58
C ARG A 64 -1.23 -10.04 4.06
N SER A 65 0.05 -10.03 3.69
CA SER A 65 0.69 -8.84 3.11
C SER A 65 -0.02 -8.28 1.87
N CYS A 66 -0.70 -9.13 1.10
CA CYS A 66 -1.45 -8.69 -0.06
C CYS A 66 -2.67 -7.81 0.29
N HIS A 67 -3.23 -7.94 1.49
CA HIS A 67 -4.33 -7.11 1.98
C HIS A 67 -3.83 -5.69 2.29
N ASP A 68 -2.64 -5.55 2.86
CA ASP A 68 -2.00 -4.24 3.10
C ASP A 68 -1.66 -3.56 1.78
N MET A 69 -1.18 -4.32 0.78
CA MET A 69 -0.86 -3.77 -0.53
C MET A 69 -2.11 -3.27 -1.26
N TYR A 70 -3.27 -3.88 -1.03
CA TYR A 70 -4.54 -3.37 -1.50
C TYR A 70 -4.87 -2.02 -0.85
N GLN A 71 -4.77 -1.92 0.48
CA GLN A 71 -4.99 -0.67 1.21
C GLN A 71 -3.99 0.43 0.80
N PHE A 72 -2.73 0.06 0.56
CA PHE A 72 -1.73 0.98 0.02
C PHE A 72 -2.13 1.51 -1.37
N GLY A 73 -2.75 0.67 -2.21
CA GLY A 73 -3.32 1.10 -3.49
C GLY A 73 -4.42 2.16 -3.36
N GLN A 74 -5.18 2.15 -2.26
CA GLN A 74 -6.20 3.17 -1.99
C GLN A 74 -5.59 4.53 -1.65
N LEU A 75 -4.37 4.58 -1.14
CA LEU A 75 -3.64 5.82 -0.87
C LEU A 75 -3.20 6.55 -2.16
N ILE A 76 -3.09 5.82 -3.27
CA ILE A 76 -2.76 6.38 -4.59
C ILE A 76 -4.05 6.97 -5.18
N ALA A 77 -4.55 8.07 -4.62
CA ALA A 77 -5.80 8.68 -5.06
C ALA A 77 -5.61 9.54 -6.32
N TYR A 78 -6.49 9.33 -7.31
CA TYR A 78 -6.59 10.13 -8.54
C TYR A 78 -5.26 10.40 -9.28
N PRO A 79 -4.46 9.36 -9.60
CA PRO A 79 -3.21 9.58 -10.32
C PRO A 79 -3.48 10.13 -11.73
N SER A 80 -2.95 11.31 -12.02
CA SER A 80 -2.88 11.84 -13.39
C SER A 80 -1.82 11.12 -14.24
N ASP A 81 -0.80 10.55 -13.58
CA ASP A 81 0.26 9.77 -14.21
C ASP A 81 -0.20 8.34 -14.54
N LEU A 82 0.01 7.93 -15.80
CA LEU A 82 -0.41 6.62 -16.30
C LEU A 82 0.30 5.45 -15.60
N LEU A 83 1.56 5.62 -15.19
CA LEU A 83 2.32 4.58 -14.49
C LEU A 83 1.80 4.39 -13.07
N LEU A 84 1.40 5.48 -12.39
CA LEU A 84 0.73 5.42 -11.10
C LEU A 84 -0.68 4.79 -11.20
N GLN A 85 -1.42 5.06 -12.28
CA GLN A 85 -2.69 4.37 -12.56
C GLN A 85 -2.46 2.85 -12.71
N GLN A 86 -1.44 2.46 -13.47
CA GLN A 86 -1.09 1.04 -13.64
C GLN A 86 -0.68 0.39 -12.32
N LEU A 87 0.11 1.08 -11.49
CA LEU A 87 0.48 0.60 -10.16
C LEU A 87 -0.77 0.37 -9.30
N GLN A 88 -1.67 1.35 -9.24
CA GLN A 88 -2.92 1.25 -8.50
C GLN A 88 -3.78 0.07 -8.97
N MET A 89 -3.98 -0.08 -10.29
CA MET A 89 -4.75 -1.21 -10.83
C MET A 89 -4.15 -2.56 -10.46
N ARG A 90 -2.82 -2.68 -10.42
CA ARG A 90 -2.14 -3.92 -9.98
C ARG A 90 -2.35 -4.19 -8.50
N MET A 91 -2.30 -3.17 -7.65
CA MET A 91 -2.56 -3.32 -6.20
C MET A 91 -3.99 -3.81 -5.91
N HIS A 92 -4.96 -3.38 -6.72
CA HIS A 92 -6.36 -3.78 -6.58
C HIS A 92 -6.76 -5.03 -7.36
N SER A 93 -5.80 -5.79 -7.92
CA SER A 93 -6.13 -7.00 -8.68
C SER A 93 -6.77 -8.07 -7.80
N ASP A 94 -7.84 -8.70 -8.28
CA ASP A 94 -8.44 -9.87 -7.60
C ASP A 94 -7.54 -11.11 -7.63
N ASN A 95 -6.50 -11.11 -8.46
CA ASN A 95 -5.46 -12.12 -8.44
C ASN A 95 -4.32 -11.67 -7.53
N VAL A 96 -4.29 -12.18 -6.30
CA VAL A 96 -3.28 -11.88 -5.28
C VAL A 96 -1.85 -12.01 -5.80
N LYS A 97 -1.56 -13.00 -6.67
CA LYS A 97 -0.21 -13.21 -7.23
C LYS A 97 0.25 -12.09 -8.17
N ARG A 98 -0.68 -11.28 -8.68
CA ARG A 98 -0.41 -10.14 -9.56
C ARG A 98 -0.24 -8.83 -8.79
N ARG A 99 -0.62 -8.79 -7.51
CA ARG A 99 -0.40 -7.61 -6.67
C ARG A 99 1.09 -7.44 -6.43
N HIS A 100 1.55 -6.20 -6.42
CA HIS A 100 2.92 -5.91 -6.05
C HIS A 100 3.12 -6.22 -4.56
N THR A 101 4.27 -6.80 -4.22
CA THR A 101 4.77 -6.80 -2.84
C THR A 101 5.22 -5.39 -2.46
N ALA A 102 5.41 -5.12 -1.17
CA ALA A 102 5.94 -3.84 -0.71
C ALA A 102 7.33 -3.54 -1.31
N VAL A 103 8.20 -4.55 -1.42
CA VAL A 103 9.50 -4.42 -2.12
C VAL A 103 9.31 -4.08 -3.60
N GLY A 104 8.38 -4.78 -4.28
CA GLY A 104 8.08 -4.51 -5.68
C GLY A 104 7.52 -3.11 -5.92
N ALA A 105 6.67 -2.63 -5.02
CA ALA A 105 6.11 -1.28 -5.05
C ALA A 105 7.20 -0.22 -4.84
N LEU A 106 8.07 -0.43 -3.85
CA LEU A 106 9.18 0.47 -3.56
C LEU A 106 10.11 0.61 -4.77
N CYS A 107 10.50 -0.51 -5.39
CA CYS A 107 11.34 -0.49 -6.59
C CYS A 107 10.67 0.29 -7.74
N PHE A 108 9.38 0.06 -7.95
CA PHE A 108 8.61 0.78 -8.98
C PHE A 108 8.58 2.29 -8.72
N LEU A 109 8.21 2.71 -7.51
CA LEU A 109 8.10 4.12 -7.14
C LEU A 109 9.46 4.83 -7.16
N SER A 110 10.52 4.16 -6.73
CA SER A 110 11.89 4.70 -6.78
C SER A 110 12.34 4.96 -8.22
N ASN A 111 12.05 4.02 -9.12
CA ASN A 111 12.36 4.18 -10.55
C ASN A 111 11.55 5.31 -11.19
N LEU A 112 10.26 5.43 -10.84
CA LEU A 112 9.41 6.51 -11.31
C LEU A 112 9.93 7.88 -10.83
N GLN A 113 10.28 7.99 -9.54
CA GLN A 113 10.84 9.22 -8.98
C GLN A 113 12.15 9.61 -9.67
N LYS A 114 13.02 8.64 -9.95
CA LYS A 114 14.26 8.88 -10.68
C LYS A 114 13.98 9.43 -12.07
N ARG A 115 13.07 8.79 -12.83
CA ARG A 115 12.69 9.25 -14.17
C ARG A 115 12.15 10.69 -14.15
N VAL A 116 11.23 11.01 -13.23
CA VAL A 116 10.69 12.36 -13.10
C VAL A 116 11.77 13.38 -12.78
N ARG A 117 12.77 13.01 -11.96
CA ARG A 117 13.92 13.88 -11.66
C ARG A 117 14.78 14.12 -12.90
N ASP A 118 15.10 13.06 -13.64
CA ASP A 118 15.92 13.12 -14.85
C ASP A 118 15.23 13.97 -15.94
N ASP A 119 13.92 13.78 -16.15
CA ASP A 119 13.14 14.56 -17.10
C ASP A 119 13.10 16.06 -16.74
N ARG A 120 13.01 16.39 -15.45
CA ARG A 120 13.04 17.80 -14.97
C ARG A 120 14.40 18.45 -15.18
N LEU A 121 15.49 17.73 -14.95
CA LEU A 121 16.84 18.23 -15.20
C LEU A 121 17.04 18.53 -16.68
N ASN A 122 16.65 17.60 -17.56
CA ASN A 122 16.76 17.78 -19.01
C ASN A 122 15.93 18.98 -19.51
N ALA A 123 14.77 19.24 -18.92
CA ALA A 123 13.93 20.38 -19.28
C ALA A 123 14.49 21.74 -18.82
N MET A 124 15.40 21.77 -17.84
CA MET A 124 16.07 22.99 -17.38
C MET A 124 17.36 23.30 -18.15
N GLU A 125 17.90 22.33 -18.88
CA GLU A 125 19.09 22.47 -19.74
C GLU A 125 18.75 22.89 -21.19
N GLN A 126 17.45 23.04 -21.52
CA GLN A 126 16.92 23.51 -22.80
C GLN A 126 16.47 24.98 -22.73
#